data_AF-A0AA91DQ80-F1
#
_entry.id   AF-A0AA91DQ80-F1
#
_cell.length_a   1.000
_cell.length_b   1.000
_cell.length_c   1.000
_cell.angle_alpha   90.00
_cell.angle_beta   90.00
_cell.angle_gamma   90.00
#
_symmetry.space_group_name_H-M   'P 1'
#
loop_
_entity.id
_entity.type
_entity.pdbx_description
1 polymer ?
#
loop_
_entity_poly.entity_id
_entity_poly.type
_entity_poly.pdbx_seq_one_letter_code
_entity_poly.pdbx_strand_id
1 'polypeptide(L)'
;MFRHRFITKIFLSLIERYDFENGDDFRKALLETNELKIRLQQWTGHSRLQSLDRYIDLAFGELNEVSKPVEKLRDSIEVDAIRMGLERLAENLEEGDLSDGASRLRVLTAALDQLLRHQTTKK
;
A
#
# COMPACT_ATOMS: atom_id res chain seq x y z
N MET A 1 -13.09 -10.33 -2.99
CA MET A 1 -11.79 -10.53 -2.30
C MET A 1 -10.70 -9.48 -2.63
N PHE A 2 -11.01 -8.38 -3.32
CA PHE A 2 -10.00 -7.36 -3.72
C PHE A 2 -9.55 -6.41 -2.58
N ARG A 3 -10.50 -5.89 -1.80
CA ARG A 3 -10.22 -4.92 -0.71
C ARG A 3 -9.24 -5.47 0.33
N HIS A 4 -9.32 -6.76 0.63
CA HIS A 4 -8.46 -7.41 1.62
C HIS A 4 -7.00 -7.47 1.16
N ARG A 5 -6.75 -7.90 -0.08
CA ARG A 5 -5.39 -7.96 -0.66
C ARG A 5 -4.75 -6.58 -0.81
N PHE A 6 -5.55 -5.59 -1.19
CA PHE A 6 -5.09 -4.20 -1.32
C PHE A 6 -4.55 -3.67 0.01
N ILE A 7 -5.29 -3.89 1.10
CA ILE A 7 -4.91 -3.41 2.43
C ILE A 7 -3.64 -4.12 2.93
N THR A 8 -3.54 -5.44 2.74
CA THR A 8 -2.33 -6.20 3.08
C THR A 8 -1.10 -5.67 2.33
N LYS A 9 -1.23 -5.34 1.04
CA LYS A 9 -0.13 -4.79 0.24
C LYS A 9 0.30 -3.39 0.70
N ILE A 10 -0.65 -2.53 1.10
CA ILE A 10 -0.32 -1.24 1.73
C ILE A 10 0.51 -1.45 3.00
N PHE A 11 0.14 -2.43 3.84
CA PHE A 11 0.89 -2.70 5.07
C PHE A 11 2.27 -3.26 4.82
N LEU A 12 2.43 -4.17 3.87
CA LEU A 12 3.75 -4.63 3.43
C LEU A 12 4.65 -3.45 3.04
N SER A 13 4.15 -2.53 2.20
CA SER A 13 4.93 -1.33 1.82
C SER A 13 5.29 -0.42 2.98
N LEU A 14 4.41 -0.28 3.97
CA LEU A 14 4.66 0.55 5.15
C LEU A 14 5.68 -0.12 6.10
N ILE A 15 5.55 -1.42 6.33
CA ILE A 15 6.49 -2.19 7.14
C ILE A 15 7.89 -2.10 6.55
N GLU A 16 8.03 -2.27 5.23
CA GLU A 16 9.31 -2.12 4.53
C GLU A 16 9.87 -0.69 4.58
N ARG A 17 9.03 0.33 4.34
CA ARG A 17 9.48 1.74 4.29
C ARG A 17 10.08 2.23 5.60
N TYR A 18 9.54 1.73 6.72
CA TYR A 18 9.91 2.15 8.06
C TYR A 18 10.74 1.09 8.80
N ASP A 19 11.11 0.00 8.10
CA ASP A 19 11.97 -1.10 8.59
C ASP A 19 11.49 -1.71 9.92
N PHE A 20 10.19 -2.02 10.01
CA PHE A 20 9.63 -2.63 11.21
C PHE A 20 9.87 -4.15 11.23
N GLU A 21 10.57 -4.63 12.25
CA GLU A 21 10.87 -6.06 12.42
C GLU A 21 9.71 -6.86 13.05
N ASN A 22 8.78 -6.19 13.72
CA ASN A 22 7.66 -6.85 14.39
C ASN A 22 6.35 -6.04 14.31
N GLY A 23 5.23 -6.77 14.40
CA GLY A 23 3.89 -6.20 14.27
C GLY A 23 3.48 -5.27 15.40
N ASP A 24 4.02 -5.44 16.60
CA ASP A 24 3.64 -4.63 17.76
C ASP A 24 4.25 -3.24 17.71
N ASP A 25 5.51 -3.12 17.28
CA ASP A 25 6.17 -1.83 17.03
C ASP A 25 5.51 -1.08 15.87
N PHE A 26 5.11 -1.80 14.82
CA PHE A 26 4.36 -1.21 13.72
C PHE A 26 2.99 -0.67 14.17
N ARG A 27 2.24 -1.43 14.98
CA ARG A 27 0.96 -0.98 15.57
C ARG A 27 1.16 0.25 16.44
N LYS A 28 2.22 0.29 17.23
CA LYS A 28 2.53 1.42 18.10
C LYS A 28 2.84 2.68 17.28
N ALA A 29 3.67 2.57 16.25
CA ALA A 29 3.96 3.67 15.33
C ALA A 29 2.72 4.18 14.58
N LEU A 30 1.83 3.27 14.18
CA LEU A 30 0.52 3.61 13.62
C LEU A 30 -0.35 4.38 14.61
N LEU A 31 -0.31 4.02 15.89
CA LEU A 31 -1.05 4.69 16.95
C LEU A 31 -0.48 6.06 17.32
N GLU A 32 0.83 6.25 17.19
CA GLU A 32 1.51 7.51 17.51
C GLU A 32 1.43 8.52 16.34
N THR A 33 1.37 8.04 15.09
CA THR A 33 1.41 8.91 13.90
C THR A 33 0.00 9.23 13.38
N ASN A 34 -0.62 10.31 13.87
CA ASN A 34 -1.97 10.74 13.45
C ASN A 34 -2.11 10.97 11.93
N GLU A 35 -1.07 11.45 11.26
CA GLU A 35 -1.09 11.66 9.81
C GLU A 35 -1.17 10.35 9.02
N LEU A 36 -0.48 9.31 9.49
CA LEU A 36 -0.49 7.97 8.90
C LEU A 36 -1.86 7.31 9.08
N LYS A 37 -2.50 7.51 10.25
CA LYS A 37 -3.88 7.06 10.50
C LYS A 37 -4.87 7.66 9.51
N ILE A 38 -4.83 8.98 9.33
CA ILE A 38 -5.75 9.70 8.44
C ILE A 38 -5.57 9.18 7.01
N ARG A 39 -4.33 9.01 6.54
CA ARG A 39 -4.05 8.46 5.22
C ARG A 39 -4.54 7.02 5.07
N LEU A 40 -4.32 6.15 6.05
CA LEU A 40 -4.80 4.77 6.01
C LEU A 40 -6.33 4.67 6.01
N GLN A 41 -7.02 5.51 6.77
CA GLN A 41 -8.48 5.57 6.74
C GLN A 41 -8.98 6.03 5.37
N GLN A 42 -8.35 7.04 4.78
CA GLN A 42 -8.68 7.51 3.43
C GLN A 42 -8.42 6.47 2.35
N TRP A 43 -7.27 5.77 2.40
CA TRP A 43 -6.89 4.77 1.41
C TRP A 43 -7.73 3.49 1.51
N THR A 44 -8.00 3.03 2.72
CA THR A 44 -8.68 1.75 2.95
C THR A 44 -10.19 1.88 3.09
N GLY A 45 -10.69 3.08 3.39
CA GLY A 45 -12.10 3.36 3.69
C GLY A 45 -12.58 2.81 5.04
N HIS A 46 -11.67 2.39 5.93
CA HIS A 46 -12.05 1.86 7.24
C HIS A 46 -12.28 2.97 8.26
N SER A 47 -13.42 2.91 8.94
CA SER A 47 -13.77 3.85 10.01
C SER A 47 -13.04 3.57 11.32
N ARG A 48 -12.60 2.31 11.54
CA ARG A 48 -11.94 1.85 12.77
C ARG A 48 -10.59 1.23 12.46
N LEU A 49 -9.52 1.71 13.09
CA LEU A 49 -8.17 1.16 12.87
C LEU A 49 -8.03 -0.28 13.36
N GLN A 50 -8.75 -0.70 14.41
CA GLN A 50 -8.68 -2.09 14.88
C GLN A 50 -9.14 -3.10 13.81
N SER A 51 -9.98 -2.67 12.87
CA SER A 51 -10.37 -3.54 11.74
C SER A 51 -9.23 -3.82 10.76
N LEU A 52 -8.15 -3.06 10.86
CA LEU A 52 -6.96 -3.21 10.04
C LEU A 52 -5.94 -4.20 10.62
N ASP A 53 -6.03 -4.54 11.90
CA ASP A 53 -5.04 -5.37 12.61
C ASP A 53 -4.84 -6.73 11.94
N ARG A 54 -5.93 -7.34 11.45
CA ARG A 54 -5.87 -8.60 10.70
C ARG A 54 -4.94 -8.52 9.49
N TYR A 55 -4.89 -7.39 8.79
CA TYR A 55 -4.07 -7.26 7.59
C TYR A 55 -2.61 -6.97 7.92
N ILE A 56 -2.34 -6.40 9.10
CA ILE A 56 -1.00 -6.27 9.66
C ILE A 56 -0.43 -7.67 9.90
N ASP A 57 -1.20 -8.55 10.56
CA ASP A 57 -0.80 -9.94 10.78
C ASP A 57 -0.55 -10.68 9.47
N LEU A 58 -1.41 -10.50 8.46
CA LEU A 58 -1.23 -11.07 7.13
C LEU A 58 0.04 -10.54 6.44
N ALA A 59 0.35 -9.25 6.59
CA ALA A 59 1.54 -8.65 5.99
C ALA A 59 2.83 -9.21 6.62
N PHE A 60 2.89 -9.31 7.96
CA PHE A 60 4.04 -9.92 8.63
C PHE A 60 4.16 -11.43 8.35
N GLY A 61 3.03 -12.14 8.22
CA GLY A 61 3.03 -13.54 7.76
C GLY A 61 3.64 -13.69 6.36
N GLU A 62 3.24 -12.83 5.43
CA GLU A 62 3.76 -12.84 4.05
C GLU A 62 5.26 -12.47 3.98
N LEU A 63 5.72 -11.51 4.79
CA LEU A 63 7.15 -11.17 4.92
C LEU A 63 8.01 -12.35 5.41
N ASN A 64 7.52 -13.08 6.42
CA ASN A 64 8.25 -14.21 6.99
C ASN A 64 8.31 -15.43 6.04
N GLU A 65 7.36 -15.58 5.11
CA GLU A 65 7.36 -16.64 4.11
C GLU A 65 8.20 -16.32 2.86
N VAL A 66 8.43 -15.03 2.57
CA VAL A 66 9.13 -14.61 1.35
C VAL A 66 10.64 -14.52 1.58
N SER A 67 11.36 -15.61 1.34
CA SER A 67 12.83 -15.68 1.30
C SER A 67 13.46 -14.96 0.09
N LYS A 68 12.90 -13.84 -0.39
CA LYS A 68 13.43 -13.07 -1.52
C LYS A 68 14.21 -11.86 -1.04
N PRO A 69 15.23 -11.39 -1.81
CA PRO A 69 15.90 -10.12 -1.51
C PRO A 69 14.86 -9.00 -1.41
N VAL A 70 14.84 -8.31 -0.27
CA VAL A 70 13.86 -7.28 0.12
C VAL A 70 13.59 -6.29 -1.03
N GLU A 71 14.61 -5.91 -1.79
CA GLU A 71 14.47 -4.97 -2.91
C GLU A 71 13.62 -5.50 -4.07
N LYS A 72 13.74 -6.78 -4.43
CA LYS A 72 12.91 -7.38 -5.50
C LYS A 72 11.45 -7.56 -5.05
N LEU A 73 11.24 -7.76 -3.74
CA LEU A 73 9.91 -7.81 -3.17
C LEU A 73 9.25 -6.43 -3.18
N ARG A 74 9.99 -5.39 -2.76
CA ARG A 74 9.54 -3.99 -2.77
C ARG A 74 9.08 -3.53 -4.15
N ASP A 75 9.90 -3.73 -5.18
CA ASP A 75 9.55 -3.34 -6.54
C ASP A 75 8.30 -4.09 -7.05
N SER A 76 8.15 -5.36 -6.67
CA SER A 76 6.95 -6.16 -7.01
C SER A 76 5.70 -5.62 -6.32
N ILE A 77 5.80 -5.20 -5.06
CA ILE A 77 4.68 -4.66 -4.29
C ILE A 77 4.26 -3.28 -4.83
N GLU A 78 5.22 -2.42 -5.15
CA GLU A 78 4.93 -1.10 -5.73
C GLU A 78 4.25 -1.23 -7.10
N VAL A 79 4.69 -2.16 -7.96
CA VAL A 79 4.02 -2.48 -9.23
C VAL A 79 2.60 -3.00 -9.01
N ASP A 80 2.40 -3.93 -8.08
CA ASP A 80 1.09 -4.47 -7.76
C ASP A 80 0.14 -3.38 -7.25
N ALA A 81 0.61 -2.47 -6.39
CA ALA A 81 -0.19 -1.38 -5.85
C ALA A 81 -0.64 -0.40 -6.94
N ILE A 82 0.27 -0.03 -7.88
CA ILE A 82 -0.06 0.82 -9.02
C ILE A 82 -1.10 0.13 -9.91
N ARG A 83 -0.90 -1.15 -10.22
CA ARG A 83 -1.83 -1.93 -11.04
C ARG A 83 -3.23 -1.98 -10.42
N MET A 84 -3.33 -2.28 -9.12
CA MET A 84 -4.61 -2.32 -8.42
C MET A 84 -5.31 -0.95 -8.37
N GLY A 85 -4.53 0.13 -8.25
CA GLY A 85 -5.06 1.49 -8.34
C GLY A 85 -5.64 1.83 -9.71
N LEU A 86 -4.99 1.36 -10.79
CA LEU A 86 -5.48 1.52 -12.17
C LEU A 86 -6.77 0.71 -12.41
N GLU A 87 -6.82 -0.54 -11.95
CA GLU A 87 -8.02 -1.39 -12.05
C GLU A 87 -9.22 -0.71 -11.37
N ARG A 88 -9.03 -0.15 -10.17
CA ARG A 88 -10.08 0.57 -9.45
C ARG A 88 -10.50 1.89 -10.10
N LEU A 89 -9.55 2.60 -10.73
CA LEU A 89 -9.88 3.79 -11.50
C LEU A 89 -10.74 3.42 -12.72
N ALA A 90 -10.42 2.32 -13.41
CA ALA A 90 -11.21 1.82 -14.53
C ALA A 90 -12.64 1.44 -14.09
N GLU A 91 -12.79 0.71 -12.98
CA GLU A 91 -14.10 0.37 -12.39
C GLU A 91 -14.93 1.62 -12.11
N ASN A 92 -14.35 2.63 -11.45
CA ASN A 92 -15.05 3.88 -11.14
C ASN A 92 -15.50 4.62 -12.42
N LEU A 93 -14.67 4.63 -13.47
CA LEU A 93 -15.01 5.25 -14.75
C LEU A 93 -16.14 4.51 -15.46
N GLU A 94 -16.16 3.17 -15.41
CA GLU A 94 -17.24 2.35 -15.95
C GLU A 94 -18.56 2.56 -15.20
N GLU A 95 -18.51 2.77 -13.89
CA GLU A 95 -19.67 3.12 -13.06
C GLU A 95 -20.14 4.58 -13.23
N GLY A 96 -19.40 5.39 -14.02
CA GLY A 96 -19.68 6.81 -14.24
C GLY A 96 -19.28 7.72 -13.08
N ASP A 97 -18.57 7.18 -12.08
CA ASP A 97 -18.03 7.94 -10.95
C ASP A 97 -16.71 8.62 -11.35
N LEU A 98 -16.86 9.84 -11.87
CA LEU A 98 -15.73 10.72 -12.18
C LEU A 98 -15.17 11.43 -10.95
N SER A 99 -15.77 11.23 -9.76
CA SER A 99 -15.33 11.93 -8.56
C SER A 99 -13.89 11.51 -8.24
N ASP A 100 -13.00 12.49 -8.31
CA ASP A 100 -11.59 12.33 -8.02
C ASP A 100 -10.75 11.51 -9.03
N GLY A 101 -11.31 11.13 -10.19
CA GLY A 101 -10.59 10.32 -11.19
C GLY A 101 -9.28 10.95 -11.67
N ALA A 102 -9.28 12.25 -11.92
CA ALA A 102 -8.08 13.00 -12.31
C ALA A 102 -7.02 13.06 -11.21
N SER A 103 -7.42 13.19 -9.93
CA SER A 103 -6.49 13.22 -8.81
C SER A 103 -5.87 11.84 -8.59
N ARG A 104 -6.68 10.78 -8.66
CA ARG A 104 -6.21 9.39 -8.57
C ARG A 104 -5.21 9.05 -9.66
N LEU A 105 -5.50 9.45 -10.89
CA LEU A 105 -4.56 9.27 -12.01
C LEU A 105 -3.22 9.97 -11.74
N ARG A 106 -3.23 11.22 -11.25
CA ARG A 106 -2.00 11.95 -10.91
C ARG A 106 -1.17 11.25 -9.82
N VAL A 107 -1.83 10.69 -8.80
CA VAL A 107 -1.15 9.93 -7.74
C VAL A 107 -0.51 8.66 -8.30
N LEU A 108 -1.20 7.93 -9.17
CA LEU A 108 -0.67 6.71 -9.80
C LEU A 108 0.50 7.03 -10.75
N THR A 109 0.40 8.10 -11.53
CA THR A 109 1.51 8.58 -12.38
C THR A 109 2.73 8.95 -11.54
N ALA A 110 2.56 9.67 -10.43
CA ALA A 110 3.66 10.04 -9.55
C ALA A 110 4.33 8.82 -8.91
N ALA A 111 3.54 7.81 -8.52
CA ALA A 111 4.06 6.54 -8.00
C ALA A 111 4.86 5.77 -9.06
N LEU A 112 4.37 5.71 -10.30
CA LEU A 112 5.08 5.10 -11.43
C LEU A 112 6.40 5.81 -11.72
N ASP A 113 6.42 7.15 -11.74
CA ASP A 113 7.63 7.94 -11.94
C ASP A 113 8.67 7.67 -10.85
N GLN A 114 8.24 7.49 -9.60
CA GLN A 114 9.14 7.16 -8.50
C GLN A 114 9.76 5.76 -8.66
N LEU A 115 8.95 4.77 -9.07
CA LEU A 115 9.41 3.42 -9.35
C LEU A 115 10.44 3.40 -10.50
N LEU A 116 10.16 4.11 -11.59
CA LEU A 116 11.06 4.21 -12.73
C LEU A 116 12.40 4.89 -12.37
N ARG A 117 12.37 5.90 -11.49
CA ARG A 117 13.59 6.56 -10.97
C ARG A 117 14.45 5.63 -10.11
N HIS A 118 13.83 4.75 -9.32
CA HIS A 118 14.58 3.78 -8.50
C HIS A 118 15.27 2.70 -9.33
N GLN A 119 14.70 2.36 -10.50
CA GLN A 119 15.28 1.40 -11.44
C GLN A 119 16.49 1.98 -12.21
N THR A 120 16.53 3.30 -12.44
CA THR A 120 17.60 3.94 -13.23
C THR A 120 18.84 4.35 -12.42
N THR A 121 18.72 4.55 -11.11
CA THR A 121 19.87 4.87 -10.24
C THR A 121 20.74 3.66 -9.84
N LYS A 122 20.39 2.44 -10.29
CA LYS A 122 21.12 1.19 -10.00
C LYS A 122 22.11 0.77 -11.11
N LYS A 123 22.64 1.72 -11.88
CA LYS A 123 23.67 1.46 -12.90
C LYS A 123 25.04 1.92 -12.47
#